data_AF-A0A7M1ATM7-F1
#
_entry.id   AF-A0A7M1ATM7-F1
#
_cell.length_a   1.000
_cell.length_b   1.000
_cell.length_c   1.000
_cell.angle_alpha   90.00
_cell.angle_beta   90.00
_cell.angle_gamma   90.00
#
_symmetry.space_group_name_H-M   'P 1'
#
loop_
_entity.id
_entity.type
_entity.pdbx_description
1 polymer ?
#
loop_
_entity_poly.entity_id
_entity_poly.type
_entity_poly.pdbx_seq_one_letter_code
_entity_poly.pdbx_strand_id
1 'polypeptide(L)'
;MEELFNLSYKEEVEALKDEEEFEALGDKKYINHEDFEARLYWAFCRPSGSHADQIKDKHPLVSIMAFNHSRLGALERFCLLHKDVIEDDELRKKIRNRSRMLFRDLVDNDFNELNKVLEMVPMYIDVAVDQLINGRKWNDIVANEYEATLFLEKAKDFIDDPFMQAFYEKLQNFEEFDSGEVKEFIEKLLPQKEHLSPIVLEFYYNQAMEWLDECDLHILQKKSLEKLAKKLI
;
A
#
# COMPACT_ATOMS: atom_id res chain seq x y z
N MET A 1 -15.73 9.37 18.98
CA MET A 1 -14.73 8.44 19.53
C MET A 1 -14.47 8.72 21.00
N GLU A 2 -14.57 9.98 21.46
CA GLU A 2 -14.46 10.34 22.88
C GLU A 2 -15.61 9.80 23.78
N GLU A 3 -16.80 9.57 23.24
CA GLU A 3 -17.95 9.07 24.02
C GLU A 3 -17.88 7.57 24.38
N LEU A 4 -16.88 6.82 23.88
CA LEU A 4 -16.68 5.41 24.22
C LEU A 4 -15.67 5.20 25.37
N PHE A 5 -15.06 6.27 25.88
CA PHE A 5 -14.14 6.17 27.02
C PHE A 5 -14.94 6.18 28.31
N ASN A 6 -15.43 5.01 28.70
CA ASN A 6 -15.65 4.79 30.11
C ASN A 6 -14.26 4.90 30.78
N LEU A 7 -14.10 5.88 31.68
CA LEU A 7 -12.83 6.22 32.34
C LEU A 7 -12.35 5.11 33.29
N SER A 8 -12.98 3.94 33.26
CA SER A 8 -12.85 2.81 34.19
C SER A 8 -11.38 2.44 34.46
N TYR A 9 -10.56 2.40 33.40
CA TYR A 9 -9.16 1.98 33.48
C TYR A 9 -8.16 3.13 33.29
N LYS A 10 -8.64 4.38 33.13
CA LYS A 10 -7.75 5.52 32.90
C LYS A 10 -6.82 5.75 34.08
N GLU A 11 -7.37 5.85 35.29
CA GLU A 11 -6.58 6.11 36.50
C GLU A 11 -5.55 5.01 36.74
N GLU A 12 -5.93 3.75 36.53
CA GLU A 12 -5.02 2.61 36.68
C GLU A 12 -3.85 2.64 35.69
N VAL A 13 -4.09 3.03 34.44
CA VAL A 13 -3.04 3.14 33.43
C VAL A 13 -2.18 4.38 33.63
N GLU A 14 -2.77 5.52 34.02
CA GLU A 14 -1.99 6.72 34.33
C GLU A 14 -1.03 6.46 35.49
N ALA A 15 -1.47 5.72 36.53
CA ALA A 15 -0.59 5.34 37.63
C ALA A 15 0.58 4.45 37.20
N LEU A 16 0.43 3.66 36.13
CA LEU A 16 1.49 2.81 35.60
C LEU A 16 2.51 3.58 34.74
N LYS A 17 2.19 4.78 34.23
CA LYS A 17 3.07 5.52 33.30
C LYS A 17 4.39 5.97 33.91
N ASP A 18 4.41 6.13 35.23
CA ASP A 18 5.61 6.55 35.97
C ASP A 18 6.57 5.38 36.26
N GLU A 19 6.19 4.14 35.92
CA GLU A 19 7.01 2.94 36.11
C GLU A 19 8.03 2.76 34.97
N GLU A 20 9.27 2.37 35.29
CA GLU A 20 10.34 2.14 34.31
C GLU A 20 9.97 1.05 33.27
N GLU A 21 9.16 0.07 33.66
CA GLU A 21 8.69 -1.04 32.81
C GLU A 21 7.23 -0.88 32.36
N PHE A 22 6.74 0.37 32.23
CA PHE A 22 5.33 0.68 31.92
C PHE A 22 4.70 -0.20 30.84
N GLU A 23 5.35 -0.32 29.68
CA GLU A 23 4.81 -1.10 28.55
C GLU A 23 4.75 -2.60 28.87
N ALA A 24 5.78 -3.18 29.48
CA ALA A 24 5.81 -4.61 29.82
C ALA A 24 4.79 -4.97 30.91
N LEU A 25 4.64 -4.10 31.91
CA LEU A 25 3.63 -4.25 32.97
C LEU A 25 2.22 -4.12 32.40
N GLY A 26 1.99 -3.13 31.55
CA GLY A 26 0.71 -2.94 30.87
C GLY A 26 0.38 -4.10 29.93
N ASP A 27 1.35 -4.61 29.18
CA ASP A 27 1.17 -5.77 28.30
C ASP A 27 0.76 -7.02 29.08
N LYS A 28 1.47 -7.29 30.19
CA LYS A 28 1.16 -8.42 31.09
C LYS A 28 -0.24 -8.29 31.70
N LYS A 29 -0.66 -7.08 32.04
CA LYS A 29 -1.93 -6.82 32.73
C LYS A 29 -3.12 -6.78 31.77
N TYR A 30 -2.96 -6.18 30.60
CA TYR A 30 -4.07 -5.76 29.76
C TYR A 30 -4.18 -6.48 28.41
N ILE A 31 -3.14 -7.11 27.84
CA ILE A 31 -3.28 -7.76 26.51
C ILE A 31 -4.33 -8.87 26.54
N ASN A 32 -4.35 -9.69 27.60
CA ASN A 32 -5.25 -10.84 27.71
C ASN A 32 -6.33 -10.65 28.79
N HIS A 33 -6.59 -9.41 29.19
CA HIS A 33 -7.56 -9.10 30.24
C HIS A 33 -8.97 -9.59 29.87
N GLU A 34 -9.77 -10.05 30.84
CA GLU A 34 -11.10 -10.60 30.56
C GLU A 34 -12.07 -9.53 30.01
N ASP A 35 -12.08 -8.37 30.65
CA ASP A 35 -12.83 -7.19 30.19
C ASP A 35 -12.21 -6.59 28.91
N PHE A 36 -13.03 -6.43 27.87
CA PHE A 36 -12.61 -5.84 26.61
C PHE A 36 -12.34 -4.33 26.73
N GLU A 37 -12.98 -3.61 27.66
CA GLU A 37 -12.73 -2.17 27.85
C GLU A 37 -11.29 -1.93 28.30
N ALA A 38 -10.74 -2.80 29.16
CA ALA A 38 -9.34 -2.75 29.57
C ALA A 38 -8.39 -2.98 28.38
N ARG A 39 -8.67 -4.01 27.55
CA ARG A 39 -7.86 -4.32 26.36
C ARG A 39 -7.92 -3.20 25.33
N LEU A 40 -9.11 -2.63 25.13
CA LEU A 40 -9.38 -1.51 24.23
C LEU A 40 -8.59 -0.28 24.65
N TYR A 41 -8.66 0.07 25.94
CA TYR A 41 -7.96 1.23 26.48
C TYR A 41 -6.45 1.04 26.39
N TRP A 42 -5.94 -0.15 26.70
CA TRP A 42 -4.51 -0.46 26.53
C TRP A 42 -4.06 -0.34 25.06
N ALA A 43 -4.87 -0.81 24.10
CA ALA A 43 -4.55 -0.67 22.67
C ALA A 43 -4.36 0.79 22.24
N PHE A 44 -5.11 1.71 22.86
CA PHE A 44 -5.01 3.14 22.60
C PHE A 44 -3.75 3.79 23.21
N CYS A 45 -3.38 3.41 24.44
CA CYS A 45 -2.33 4.09 25.21
C CYS A 45 -0.95 3.40 25.19
N ARG A 46 -0.83 2.21 24.60
CA ARG A 46 0.43 1.47 24.50
C ARG A 46 1.52 2.30 23.78
N PRO A 47 2.68 2.59 24.41
CA PRO A 47 3.67 3.55 23.87
C PRO A 47 4.21 3.22 22.48
N SER A 48 4.56 1.95 22.26
CA SER A 48 5.11 1.49 20.98
C SER A 48 4.05 1.25 19.89
N GLY A 49 2.81 1.71 20.12
CA GLY A 49 1.65 1.37 19.32
C GLY A 49 1.08 0.01 19.69
N SER A 50 -0.12 -0.29 19.20
CA SER A 50 -0.85 -1.49 19.60
C SER A 50 -0.17 -2.77 19.14
N HIS A 51 -0.20 -3.79 20.01
CA HIS A 51 0.42 -5.09 19.80
C HIS A 51 -0.36 -5.91 18.76
N ALA A 52 0.32 -6.82 18.04
CA ALA A 52 -0.31 -7.72 17.06
C ALA A 52 -1.47 -8.53 17.68
N ASP A 53 -1.31 -8.94 18.93
CA ASP A 53 -2.34 -9.67 19.67
C ASP A 53 -3.63 -8.88 19.88
N GLN A 54 -3.55 -7.54 19.94
CA GLN A 54 -4.70 -6.67 20.08
C GLN A 54 -5.40 -6.44 18.73
N ILE A 55 -4.68 -6.51 17.61
CA ILE A 55 -5.30 -6.44 16.28
C ILE A 55 -6.12 -7.70 16.03
N LYS A 56 -5.61 -8.87 16.41
CA LYS A 56 -6.35 -10.15 16.35
C LYS A 56 -7.33 -10.37 17.51
N ASP A 57 -7.64 -9.33 18.29
CA ASP A 57 -8.52 -9.47 19.44
C ASP A 57 -9.90 -9.99 19.02
N LYS A 58 -10.47 -10.87 19.85
CA LYS A 58 -11.81 -11.45 19.66
C LYS A 58 -12.94 -10.43 19.64
N HIS A 59 -12.71 -9.21 20.14
CA HIS A 59 -13.70 -8.14 20.14
C HIS A 59 -13.39 -7.11 19.03
N PRO A 60 -14.32 -6.84 18.10
CA PRO A 60 -14.06 -6.02 16.92
C PRO A 60 -13.63 -4.59 17.27
N LEU A 61 -14.15 -3.99 18.34
CA LEU A 61 -13.74 -2.63 18.74
C LEU A 61 -12.28 -2.57 19.22
N VAL A 62 -11.79 -3.62 19.91
CA VAL A 62 -10.38 -3.69 20.33
C VAL A 62 -9.49 -3.82 19.11
N SER A 63 -9.87 -4.70 18.18
CA SER A 63 -9.21 -4.89 16.89
C SER A 63 -9.12 -3.60 16.07
N ILE A 64 -10.22 -2.83 15.97
CA ILE A 64 -10.27 -1.52 15.29
C ILE A 64 -9.32 -0.51 15.94
N MET A 65 -9.35 -0.41 17.26
CA MET A 65 -8.46 0.51 18.00
C MET A 65 -7.01 0.13 17.75
N ALA A 66 -6.70 -1.16 17.87
CA ALA A 66 -5.36 -1.67 17.66
C ALA A 66 -4.87 -1.43 16.22
N PHE A 67 -5.71 -1.68 15.22
CA PHE A 67 -5.41 -1.40 13.82
C PHE A 67 -5.05 0.08 13.60
N ASN A 68 -5.81 0.99 14.20
CA ASN A 68 -5.64 2.43 14.05
C ASN A 68 -4.36 2.97 14.73
N HIS A 69 -3.93 2.35 15.83
CA HIS A 69 -2.81 2.80 16.67
C HIS A 69 -1.55 1.93 16.56
N SER A 70 -1.59 0.85 15.79
CA SER A 70 -0.43 0.01 15.52
C SER A 70 0.65 0.76 14.72
N ARG A 71 1.89 0.26 14.81
CA ARG A 71 3.02 0.64 13.95
C ARG A 71 3.39 -0.43 12.91
N LEU A 72 2.67 -1.54 12.86
CA LEU A 72 2.91 -2.63 11.89
C LEU A 72 2.64 -2.18 10.44
N GLY A 73 3.14 -2.94 9.47
CA GLY A 73 2.87 -2.73 8.03
C GLY A 73 1.40 -2.94 7.67
N ALA A 74 1.00 -2.57 6.45
CA ALA A 74 -0.41 -2.65 6.06
C ALA A 74 -0.87 -4.10 5.97
N LEU A 75 -0.07 -4.96 5.33
CA LEU A 75 -0.35 -6.38 5.15
C LEU A 75 -0.59 -7.08 6.49
N GLU A 76 0.36 -6.93 7.42
CA GLU A 76 0.26 -7.57 8.72
C GLU A 76 -0.97 -7.10 9.50
N ARG A 77 -1.28 -5.80 9.46
CA ARG A 77 -2.50 -5.28 10.08
C ARG A 77 -3.77 -5.89 9.48
N PHE A 78 -3.87 -5.95 8.15
CA PHE A 78 -5.06 -6.50 7.49
C PHE A 78 -5.17 -8.02 7.67
N CYS A 79 -4.05 -8.76 7.72
CA CYS A 79 -4.06 -10.21 8.02
C CYS A 79 -4.59 -10.51 9.42
N LEU A 80 -4.28 -9.65 10.39
CA LEU A 80 -4.66 -9.82 11.79
C LEU A 80 -6.05 -9.24 12.12
N LEU A 81 -6.57 -8.36 11.27
CA LEU A 81 -7.80 -7.62 11.53
C LEU A 81 -8.99 -8.58 11.74
N HIS A 82 -9.82 -8.27 12.72
CA HIS A 82 -11.02 -9.06 13.01
C HIS A 82 -11.95 -9.09 11.79
N LYS A 83 -12.38 -10.29 11.39
CA LYS A 83 -13.17 -10.53 10.17
C LYS A 83 -14.43 -9.65 10.07
N ASP A 84 -15.16 -9.48 11.18
CA ASP A 84 -16.39 -8.67 11.19
C ASP A 84 -16.10 -7.21 10.83
N VAL A 85 -14.89 -6.71 11.12
CA VAL A 85 -14.50 -5.34 10.73
C VAL A 85 -14.38 -5.24 9.22
N ILE A 86 -13.96 -6.30 8.52
CA ILE A 86 -13.87 -6.33 7.06
C ILE A 86 -15.26 -6.55 6.44
N GLU A 87 -16.09 -7.39 7.05
CA GLU A 87 -17.40 -7.77 6.49
C GLU A 87 -18.49 -6.69 6.72
N ASP A 88 -18.43 -5.94 7.83
CA ASP A 88 -19.42 -4.92 8.20
C ASP A 88 -18.99 -3.49 7.79
N ASP A 89 -19.79 -2.86 6.93
CA ASP A 89 -19.59 -1.50 6.44
C ASP A 89 -19.49 -0.43 7.54
N GLU A 90 -20.30 -0.54 8.60
CA GLU A 90 -20.29 0.41 9.72
C GLU A 90 -19.03 0.25 10.58
N LEU A 91 -18.50 -0.97 10.70
CA LEU A 91 -17.22 -1.21 11.35
C LEU A 91 -16.05 -0.76 10.47
N ARG A 92 -16.07 -1.01 9.15
CA ARG A 92 -15.04 -0.53 8.19
C ARG A 92 -14.87 0.98 8.24
N LYS A 93 -15.97 1.73 8.39
CA LYS A 93 -15.91 3.20 8.53
C LYS A 93 -14.99 3.66 9.66
N LYS A 94 -14.85 2.87 10.74
CA LYS A 94 -14.03 3.22 11.91
C LYS A 94 -12.52 3.08 11.66
N ILE A 95 -12.10 2.33 10.64
CA ILE A 95 -10.69 2.22 10.23
C ILE A 95 -10.37 3.00 8.95
N ARG A 96 -11.38 3.56 8.28
CA ARG A 96 -11.26 4.22 6.97
C ARG A 96 -10.10 5.19 6.87
N ASN A 97 -9.92 6.08 7.85
CA ASN A 97 -8.85 7.07 7.82
C ASN A 97 -7.46 6.43 7.87
N ARG A 98 -7.28 5.41 8.72
CA ARG A 98 -6.02 4.69 8.80
C ARG A 98 -5.78 3.86 7.53
N SER A 99 -6.79 3.16 7.03
CA SER A 99 -6.71 2.41 5.77
C SER A 99 -6.29 3.33 4.62
N ARG A 100 -6.90 4.52 4.49
CA ARG A 100 -6.49 5.53 3.48
C ARG A 100 -5.01 5.89 3.60
N MET A 101 -4.51 6.12 4.82
CA MET A 101 -3.09 6.43 5.02
C MET A 101 -2.17 5.26 4.64
N LEU A 102 -2.57 4.03 4.94
CA LEU A 102 -1.82 2.82 4.57
C LEU A 102 -1.82 2.62 3.05
N PHE A 103 -2.97 2.73 2.38
CA PHE A 103 -3.03 2.60 0.92
C PHE A 103 -2.26 3.70 0.20
N ARG A 104 -2.20 4.91 0.75
CA ARG A 104 -1.32 5.96 0.22
C ARG A 104 0.14 5.53 0.25
N ASP A 105 0.60 5.00 1.39
CA ASP A 105 1.97 4.54 1.55
C ASP A 105 2.29 3.37 0.59
N LEU A 106 1.37 2.40 0.47
CA LEU A 106 1.51 1.27 -0.43
C LEU A 106 1.57 1.68 -1.91
N VAL A 107 0.65 2.55 -2.34
CA VAL A 107 0.65 3.05 -3.72
C VAL A 107 1.87 3.93 -4.00
N ASP A 108 2.42 4.61 -2.99
CA ASP A 108 3.61 5.41 -3.19
C ASP A 108 4.88 4.56 -3.28
N ASN A 109 4.94 3.43 -2.57
CA ASN A 109 6.19 2.72 -2.26
C ASN A 109 6.24 1.23 -2.63
N ASP A 110 5.14 0.50 -2.54
CA ASP A 110 5.16 -0.96 -2.58
C ASP A 110 3.88 -1.56 -3.21
N PHE A 111 3.90 -1.67 -4.54
CA PHE A 111 2.83 -2.32 -5.29
C PHE A 111 2.70 -3.83 -4.99
N ASN A 112 3.77 -4.49 -4.53
CA ASN A 112 3.70 -5.91 -4.18
C ASN A 112 2.86 -6.11 -2.92
N GLU A 113 3.15 -5.34 -1.87
CA GLU A 113 2.33 -5.36 -0.65
C GLU A 113 0.91 -4.84 -0.94
N LEU A 114 0.76 -3.80 -1.77
CA LEU A 114 -0.55 -3.32 -2.25
C LEU A 114 -1.40 -4.44 -2.83
N ASN A 115 -0.86 -5.22 -3.77
CA ASN A 115 -1.60 -6.28 -4.45
C ASN A 115 -2.02 -7.40 -3.49
N LYS A 116 -1.14 -7.78 -2.54
CA LYS A 116 -1.46 -8.76 -1.50
C LYS A 116 -2.56 -8.28 -0.57
N VAL A 117 -2.52 -7.00 -0.16
CA VAL A 117 -3.58 -6.41 0.67
C VAL A 117 -4.90 -6.40 -0.08
N LEU A 118 -4.93 -5.94 -1.34
CA LEU A 118 -6.15 -5.87 -2.15
C LEU A 118 -6.72 -7.25 -2.52
N GLU A 119 -5.90 -8.31 -2.51
CA GLU A 119 -6.41 -9.68 -2.64
C GLU A 119 -7.22 -10.10 -1.41
N MET A 120 -6.80 -9.71 -0.20
CA MET A 120 -7.51 -10.02 1.04
C MET A 120 -8.72 -9.10 1.28
N VAL A 121 -8.57 -7.82 0.95
CA VAL A 121 -9.59 -6.79 1.20
C VAL A 121 -9.96 -6.01 -0.07
N PRO A 122 -10.55 -6.68 -1.08
CA PRO A 122 -10.83 -6.08 -2.39
C PRO A 122 -11.84 -4.93 -2.33
N MET A 123 -12.63 -4.81 -1.27
CA MET A 123 -13.54 -3.68 -1.06
C MET A 123 -12.83 -2.34 -0.84
N TYR A 124 -11.50 -2.31 -0.77
CA TYR A 124 -10.68 -1.09 -0.70
C TYR A 124 -10.00 -0.70 -2.02
N ILE A 125 -10.31 -1.36 -3.14
CA ILE A 125 -9.73 -1.00 -4.45
C ILE A 125 -10.02 0.47 -4.78
N ASP A 126 -11.23 0.96 -4.50
CA ASP A 126 -11.61 2.37 -4.67
C ASP A 126 -10.73 3.32 -3.85
N VAL A 127 -10.37 2.93 -2.63
CA VAL A 127 -9.46 3.70 -1.76
C VAL A 127 -8.05 3.70 -2.31
N ALA A 128 -7.55 2.56 -2.80
CA ALA A 128 -6.24 2.49 -3.43
C ALA A 128 -6.16 3.37 -4.69
N VAL A 129 -7.18 3.30 -5.55
CA VAL A 129 -7.31 4.13 -6.76
C VAL A 129 -7.35 5.62 -6.39
N ASP A 130 -8.18 6.01 -5.42
CA ASP A 130 -8.21 7.39 -4.95
C ASP A 130 -6.85 7.86 -4.42
N GLN A 131 -6.10 7.00 -3.73
CA GLN A 131 -4.76 7.36 -3.26
C GLN A 131 -3.70 7.38 -4.38
N LEU A 132 -3.86 6.62 -5.47
CA LEU A 132 -3.01 6.76 -6.66
C LEU A 132 -3.19 8.15 -7.29
N ILE A 133 -4.45 8.54 -7.51
CA ILE A 133 -4.81 9.76 -8.24
C ILE A 133 -4.58 11.00 -7.37
N ASN A 134 -5.08 10.98 -6.13
CA ASN A 134 -5.18 12.17 -5.28
C ASN A 134 -4.25 12.10 -4.05
N GLY A 135 -3.56 10.99 -3.83
CA GLY A 135 -2.63 10.84 -2.71
C GLY A 135 -1.44 11.76 -2.84
N ARG A 136 -0.93 12.25 -1.71
CA ARG A 136 0.35 12.96 -1.69
C ARG A 136 1.46 11.96 -1.98
N LYS A 137 2.25 12.25 -3.02
CA LYS A 137 3.45 11.50 -3.42
C LYS A 137 4.64 12.08 -2.68
N TRP A 138 5.36 11.23 -1.95
CA TRP A 138 6.54 11.59 -1.18
C TRP A 138 7.80 10.92 -1.72
N ASN A 139 7.63 9.80 -2.41
CA ASN A 139 8.73 9.01 -2.93
C ASN A 139 8.60 8.81 -4.45
N ASP A 140 9.74 8.87 -5.12
CA ASP A 140 9.89 8.59 -6.54
C ASP A 140 10.24 7.09 -6.74
N ILE A 141 9.48 6.21 -6.10
CA ILE A 141 9.63 4.77 -6.25
C ILE A 141 8.74 4.31 -7.41
N VAL A 142 9.38 3.70 -8.40
CA VAL A 142 8.70 3.08 -9.54
C VAL A 142 8.18 1.70 -9.16
N ALA A 143 6.98 1.37 -9.63
CA ALA A 143 6.40 0.06 -9.51
C ALA A 143 7.10 -0.93 -10.45
N ASN A 144 7.25 -2.17 -9.98
CA ASN A 144 7.63 -3.27 -10.87
C ASN A 144 6.53 -3.52 -11.91
N GLU A 145 6.90 -3.86 -13.14
CA GLU A 145 5.97 -3.97 -14.27
C GLU A 145 4.93 -5.07 -14.09
N TYR A 146 5.31 -6.17 -13.44
CA TYR A 146 4.40 -7.26 -13.11
C TYR A 146 3.39 -6.84 -12.03
N GLU A 147 3.86 -6.20 -10.97
CA GLU A 147 2.98 -5.72 -9.90
C GLU A 147 2.06 -4.57 -10.37
N ALA A 148 2.56 -3.70 -11.25
CA ALA A 148 1.77 -2.68 -11.92
C ALA A 148 0.68 -3.31 -12.80
N THR A 149 1.01 -4.37 -13.54
CA THR A 149 0.04 -5.16 -14.32
C THR A 149 -1.04 -5.77 -13.41
N LEU A 150 -0.66 -6.39 -12.29
CA LEU A 150 -1.62 -6.96 -11.35
C LEU A 150 -2.56 -5.91 -10.75
N PHE A 151 -2.03 -4.73 -10.40
CA PHE A 151 -2.85 -3.65 -9.87
C PHE A 151 -3.82 -3.10 -10.92
N LEU A 152 -3.37 -2.94 -12.16
CA LEU A 152 -4.21 -2.52 -13.29
C LEU A 152 -5.39 -3.47 -13.52
N GLU A 153 -5.16 -4.78 -13.45
CA GLU A 153 -6.23 -5.79 -13.57
C GLU A 153 -7.24 -5.71 -12.41
N LYS A 154 -6.78 -5.47 -11.18
CA LYS A 154 -7.66 -5.28 -10.02
C LYS A 154 -8.47 -3.98 -10.14
N ALA A 155 -7.88 -2.94 -10.70
CA ALA A 155 -8.49 -1.61 -10.84
C ALA A 155 -9.28 -1.42 -12.16
N LYS A 156 -9.48 -2.47 -12.97
CA LYS A 156 -10.05 -2.38 -14.32
C LYS A 156 -11.37 -1.61 -14.42
N ASP A 157 -12.21 -1.67 -13.39
CA ASP A 157 -13.51 -1.01 -13.35
C ASP A 157 -13.42 0.49 -12.98
N PHE A 158 -12.21 0.96 -12.63
CA PHE A 158 -11.89 2.33 -12.23
C PHE A 158 -10.93 3.03 -13.21
N ILE A 159 -10.58 2.39 -14.33
CA ILE A 159 -9.65 2.97 -15.30
C ILE A 159 -10.34 4.13 -16.04
N ASP A 160 -9.84 5.33 -15.78
CA ASP A 160 -10.15 6.58 -16.47
C ASP A 160 -8.87 7.38 -16.77
N ASP A 161 -9.00 8.53 -17.42
CA ASP A 161 -7.83 9.34 -17.79
C ASP A 161 -6.99 9.78 -16.57
N PRO A 162 -7.59 10.27 -15.45
CA PRO A 162 -6.85 10.56 -14.22
C PRO A 162 -6.10 9.35 -13.64
N PHE A 163 -6.72 8.17 -13.63
CA PHE A 163 -6.06 6.94 -13.21
C PHE A 163 -4.85 6.66 -14.08
N MET A 164 -5.00 6.69 -15.40
CA MET A 164 -3.92 6.35 -16.33
C MET A 164 -2.74 7.31 -16.22
N GLN A 165 -3.02 8.61 -16.08
CA GLN A 165 -1.98 9.60 -15.85
C GLN A 165 -1.19 9.28 -14.56
N ALA A 166 -1.89 9.07 -13.44
CA ALA A 166 -1.24 8.79 -12.17
C ALA A 166 -0.53 7.43 -12.14
N PHE A 167 -1.03 6.44 -12.88
CA PHE A 167 -0.45 5.12 -13.03
C PHE A 167 0.87 5.16 -13.81
N TYR A 168 0.94 5.90 -14.92
CA TYR A 168 2.17 6.04 -15.69
C TYR A 168 3.28 6.75 -14.92
N GLU A 169 2.95 7.68 -14.03
CA GLU A 169 3.93 8.27 -13.10
C GLU A 169 4.56 7.25 -12.14
N LYS A 170 3.97 6.06 -11.99
CA LYS A 170 4.54 4.95 -11.21
C LYS A 170 5.32 3.95 -12.07
N LEU A 171 5.46 4.18 -13.37
CA LEU A 171 6.30 3.35 -14.23
C LEU A 171 7.65 4.02 -14.49
N GLN A 172 8.67 3.21 -14.78
CA GLN A 172 10.00 3.70 -15.14
C GLN A 172 9.95 4.61 -16.37
N ASN A 173 10.41 5.86 -16.25
CA ASN A 173 10.64 6.73 -17.40
C ASN A 173 12.04 6.50 -18.00
N PHE A 174 12.27 6.97 -19.24
CA PHE A 174 13.57 6.84 -19.92
C PHE A 174 14.31 8.18 -20.04
N GLU A 175 13.81 9.25 -19.44
CA GLU A 175 14.39 10.60 -19.57
C GLU A 175 15.86 10.64 -19.14
N GLU A 176 16.21 9.91 -18.09
CA GLU A 176 17.58 9.85 -17.56
C GLU A 176 18.40 8.68 -18.13
N PHE A 177 17.80 7.83 -18.97
CA PHE A 177 18.49 6.65 -19.49
C PHE A 177 19.43 7.00 -20.65
N ASP A 178 20.57 6.32 -20.68
CA ASP A 178 21.39 6.22 -21.88
C ASP A 178 20.92 5.10 -22.83
N SER A 179 21.53 5.04 -24.01
CA SER A 179 21.16 4.05 -25.04
C SER A 179 21.32 2.59 -24.60
N GLY A 180 22.27 2.31 -23.71
CA GLY A 180 22.51 0.99 -23.13
C GLY A 180 21.41 0.65 -22.14
N GLU A 181 21.07 1.58 -21.25
CA GLU A 181 20.02 1.41 -20.24
C GLU A 181 18.64 1.19 -20.86
N VAL A 182 18.25 1.97 -21.89
CA VAL A 182 16.99 1.72 -22.63
C VAL A 182 16.99 0.32 -23.25
N LYS A 183 18.10 -0.08 -23.85
CA LYS A 183 18.22 -1.40 -24.47
C LYS A 183 18.11 -2.52 -23.44
N GLU A 184 18.87 -2.43 -22.35
CA GLU A 184 18.87 -3.42 -21.27
C GLU A 184 17.50 -3.55 -20.62
N PHE A 185 16.82 -2.43 -20.40
CA PHE A 185 15.47 -2.41 -19.84
C PHE A 185 14.48 -3.13 -20.76
N ILE A 186 14.46 -2.81 -22.06
CA ILE A 186 13.59 -3.51 -23.02
C ILE A 186 13.95 -5.01 -23.10
N GLU A 187 15.23 -5.37 -23.13
CA GLU A 187 15.68 -6.77 -23.15
C GLU A 187 15.24 -7.54 -21.89
N LYS A 188 15.16 -6.88 -20.73
CA LYS A 188 14.59 -7.44 -19.50
C LYS A 188 13.08 -7.66 -19.60
N LEU A 189 12.34 -6.78 -20.28
CA LEU A 189 10.88 -6.91 -20.43
C LEU A 189 10.45 -8.01 -21.40
N LEU A 190 11.21 -8.22 -22.48
CA LEU A 190 10.79 -9.13 -23.56
C LEU A 190 10.50 -10.58 -23.11
N PRO A 191 11.30 -11.23 -22.25
CA PRO A 191 11.02 -12.57 -21.76
C PRO A 191 9.73 -12.70 -20.95
N GLN A 192 9.27 -11.60 -20.35
CA GLN A 192 8.07 -11.58 -19.48
C GLN A 192 6.86 -10.92 -20.16
N LYS A 193 6.97 -10.53 -21.44
CA LYS A 193 5.92 -9.80 -22.20
C LYS A 193 4.54 -10.43 -22.06
N GLU A 194 4.43 -11.76 -22.14
CA GLU A 194 3.14 -12.48 -22.07
C GLU A 194 2.44 -12.36 -20.70
N HIS A 195 3.17 -11.95 -19.66
CA HIS A 195 2.65 -11.75 -18.31
C HIS A 195 2.39 -10.27 -17.98
N LEU A 196 2.69 -9.36 -18.90
CA LEU A 196 2.52 -7.92 -18.71
C LEU A 196 1.27 -7.43 -19.45
N SER A 197 0.61 -6.42 -18.89
CA SER A 197 -0.52 -5.79 -19.56
C SER A 197 -0.07 -5.12 -20.86
N PRO A 198 -0.87 -5.22 -21.95
CA PRO A 198 -0.64 -4.45 -23.18
C PRO A 198 -0.47 -2.94 -22.92
N ILE A 199 -1.17 -2.38 -21.92
CA ILE A 199 -1.08 -0.97 -21.54
C ILE A 199 0.33 -0.61 -21.04
N VAL A 200 0.92 -1.48 -20.19
CA VAL A 200 2.29 -1.28 -19.66
C VAL A 200 3.32 -1.43 -20.79
N LEU A 201 3.14 -2.40 -21.67
CA LEU A 201 4.03 -2.62 -22.82
C LEU A 201 3.97 -1.46 -23.82
N GLU A 202 2.78 -0.94 -24.10
CA GLU A 202 2.55 0.21 -24.98
C GLU A 202 3.16 1.49 -24.40
N PHE A 203 3.05 1.71 -23.08
CA PHE A 203 3.75 2.80 -22.40
C PHE A 203 5.25 2.76 -22.67
N TYR A 204 5.92 1.63 -22.45
CA TYR A 204 7.36 1.52 -22.69
C TYR A 204 7.75 1.59 -24.17
N TYR A 205 6.89 1.10 -25.07
CA TYR A 205 7.09 1.30 -26.50
C TYR A 205 7.08 2.79 -26.85
N ASN A 206 6.10 3.55 -26.37
CA ASN A 206 5.98 4.98 -26.63
C ASN A 206 7.14 5.78 -26.01
N GLN A 207 7.49 5.49 -24.75
CA GLN A 207 8.67 6.07 -24.09
C GLN A 207 9.96 5.83 -24.90
N ALA A 208 10.13 4.63 -25.47
CA ALA A 208 11.28 4.33 -26.32
C ALA A 208 11.26 5.11 -27.64
N MET A 209 10.09 5.34 -28.23
CA MET A 209 9.97 6.13 -29.47
C MET A 209 10.28 7.60 -29.21
N GLU A 210 9.73 8.17 -28.12
CA GLU A 210 10.00 9.55 -27.71
C GLU A 210 11.50 9.76 -27.43
N TRP A 211 12.12 8.87 -26.66
CA TRP A 211 13.56 8.91 -26.40
C TRP A 211 14.40 8.81 -27.69
N LEU A 212 13.94 8.00 -28.66
CA LEU A 212 14.62 7.86 -29.95
C LEU A 212 14.54 9.09 -30.83
N ASP A 213 13.46 9.86 -30.74
CA ASP A 213 13.28 11.08 -31.50
C ASP A 213 14.22 12.20 -30.98
N GLU A 214 14.46 12.24 -29.67
CA GLU A 214 15.26 13.28 -29.02
C GLU A 214 16.76 12.96 -28.91
N CYS A 215 17.18 11.68 -28.93
CA CYS A 215 18.59 11.34 -28.73
C CYS A 215 19.51 11.67 -29.93
N ASP A 216 20.80 11.92 -29.66
CA ASP A 216 21.83 12.20 -30.68
C ASP A 216 22.50 10.95 -31.26
N LEU A 217 21.85 9.78 -31.15
CA LEU A 217 22.40 8.52 -31.67
C LEU A 217 22.50 8.49 -33.19
N HIS A 218 23.46 7.72 -33.69
CA HIS A 218 23.57 7.44 -35.12
C HIS A 218 22.33 6.67 -35.62
N ILE A 219 21.92 6.93 -36.86
CA ILE A 219 20.68 6.39 -37.45
C ILE A 219 20.57 4.86 -37.37
N LEU A 220 21.70 4.14 -37.50
CA LEU A 220 21.71 2.67 -37.39
C LEU A 220 21.44 2.19 -35.95
N GLN A 221 21.94 2.91 -34.94
CA GLN A 221 21.67 2.61 -33.54
C GLN A 221 20.21 2.88 -33.22
N LYS A 222 19.67 4.02 -33.68
CA LYS A 222 18.23 4.33 -33.57
C LYS A 222 17.38 3.22 -34.18
N LYS A 223 17.68 2.79 -35.41
CA LYS A 223 16.95 1.71 -36.09
C LYS A 223 17.04 0.37 -35.38
N SER A 224 18.18 0.06 -34.75
CA SER A 224 18.34 -1.16 -33.97
C SER A 224 17.45 -1.16 -32.72
N LEU A 225 17.45 -0.05 -31.97
CA LEU A 225 16.63 0.10 -30.77
C LEU A 225 15.13 0.19 -31.13
N GLU A 226 14.77 0.89 -32.20
CA GLU A 226 13.40 0.95 -32.72
C GLU A 226 12.87 -0.47 -33.01
N LYS A 227 13.68 -1.29 -33.69
CA LYS A 227 13.32 -2.69 -33.97
C LYS A 227 13.19 -3.53 -32.70
N LEU A 228 13.97 -3.23 -31.66
CA LEU A 228 13.88 -3.91 -30.38
C LEU A 228 12.59 -3.52 -29.64
N ALA A 229 12.32 -2.22 -29.50
CA ALA A 229 11.12 -1.69 -28.86
C ALA A 229 9.83 -2.19 -29.52
N LYS A 230 9.80 -2.28 -30.86
CA LYS A 230 8.66 -2.84 -31.61
C LYS A 230 8.30 -4.28 -31.25
N LYS A 231 9.18 -5.02 -30.56
CA LYS A 231 8.84 -6.36 -30.07
C LYS A 231 7.98 -6.34 -28.80
N LEU A 232 7.89 -5.19 -28.11
CA LEU A 232 7.03 -5.03 -26.94
C LEU A 232 5.54 -5.02 -27.30
N ILE A 233 5.20 -4.58 -28.51
CA ILE A 233 3.84 -4.62 -29.07
C ILE A 233 3.63 -5.86 -29.92
#